data_AF-B3S246-F1
#
_entry.id   AF-B3S246-F1
#
_cell.length_a   1.000
_cell.length_b   1.000
_cell.length_c   1.000
_cell.angle_alpha   90.00
_cell.angle_beta   90.00
_cell.angle_gamma   90.00
#
_symmetry.space_group_name_H-M   'P 1'
#
loop_
_entity.id
_entity.type
_entity.pdbx_description
1 polymer ?
#
loop_
_entity_poly.entity_id
_entity_poly.type
_entity_poly.pdbx_seq_one_letter_code
_entity_poly.pdbx_strand_id
1 'polypeptide(L)'
;MDAKNGTANLSKVKFNTQLEHEYIQNFKILQIAFKKAGVDKTVPIERLIKGRFQDNFEFLQWFKRFFDANCNDSVDYDPVNARGGTASRSANTGAATKRTTAGVRTTGVKSKPAEKPRTMAPAGRTTKRAPASNNSNQVNELNAQITELKLTVEGLEKERDFYFNKLRDIEVLCQQDTAHDSPIIAQILEIMYATEDGFAAPEDEVEAGGEEIEEY
;
A
#
# COMPACT_ATOMS: atom_id res chain seq x y z
N MET A 1 -8.45 6.06 -22.04
CA MET A 1 -7.80 6.99 -22.98
C MET A 1 -7.18 6.24 -24.16
N ASP A 2 -6.26 5.31 -23.91
CA ASP A 2 -5.76 4.42 -24.97
C ASP A 2 -6.87 3.51 -25.52
N ALA A 3 -7.55 2.78 -24.62
CA ALA A 3 -8.61 1.84 -24.94
C ALA A 3 -9.73 2.33 -25.89
N LYS A 4 -10.02 3.64 -25.91
CA LYS A 4 -11.13 4.19 -26.71
C LYS A 4 -10.63 4.98 -27.93
N ASN A 5 -9.59 5.79 -27.75
CA ASN A 5 -9.25 6.82 -28.74
C ASN A 5 -7.84 6.66 -29.32
N GLY A 6 -7.01 5.76 -28.80
CA GLY A 6 -5.58 5.68 -29.18
C GLY A 6 -4.81 7.00 -29.01
N THR A 7 -5.37 7.96 -28.25
CA THR A 7 -4.84 9.33 -28.15
C THR A 7 -3.66 9.42 -27.18
N ALA A 8 -3.56 8.46 -26.27
CA ALA A 8 -2.48 8.35 -25.32
C ALA A 8 -1.32 7.58 -25.95
N ASN A 9 -0.14 8.21 -26.04
CA ASN A 9 1.05 7.55 -26.53
C ASN A 9 1.67 6.69 -25.41
N LEU A 10 1.22 5.43 -25.31
CA LEU A 10 1.64 4.52 -24.25
C LEU A 10 3.12 4.14 -24.30
N SER A 11 3.77 4.18 -25.47
CA SER A 11 5.21 3.87 -25.57
C SER A 11 6.09 4.92 -24.88
N LYS A 12 5.56 6.12 -24.62
CA LYS A 12 6.22 7.17 -23.84
C LYS A 12 5.92 7.11 -22.34
N VAL A 13 4.96 6.27 -21.93
CA VAL A 13 4.59 6.13 -20.52
C VAL A 13 5.57 5.22 -19.80
N LYS A 14 6.11 5.69 -18.69
CA LYS A 14 7.01 4.92 -17.83
C LYS A 14 6.20 4.21 -16.76
N PHE A 15 5.88 2.93 -16.98
CA PHE A 15 4.99 2.15 -16.09
C PHE A 15 5.62 1.73 -14.76
N ASN A 16 6.94 1.57 -14.71
CA ASN A 16 7.67 1.01 -13.54
C ASN A 16 8.64 2.03 -12.90
N THR A 17 8.34 3.32 -13.03
CA THR A 17 9.13 4.41 -12.43
C THR A 17 8.83 4.61 -10.94
N GLN A 18 9.83 5.10 -10.20
CA GLN A 18 9.69 5.61 -8.83
C GLN A 18 10.11 7.09 -8.71
N LEU A 19 10.35 7.76 -9.83
CA LEU A 19 10.90 9.11 -9.86
C LEU A 19 9.79 10.13 -10.12
N GLU A 20 9.66 11.13 -9.24
CA GLU A 20 8.59 12.12 -9.32
C GLU A 20 8.55 12.87 -10.66
N HIS A 21 9.71 13.22 -11.20
CA HIS A 21 9.80 13.90 -12.50
C HIS A 21 9.27 13.03 -13.66
N GLU A 22 9.32 11.70 -13.52
CA GLU A 22 8.75 10.76 -14.49
C GLU A 22 7.24 10.61 -14.31
N TYR A 23 6.71 10.69 -13.08
CA TYR A 23 5.26 10.80 -12.86
C TYR A 23 4.67 12.07 -13.48
N ILE A 24 5.36 13.21 -13.34
CA ILE A 24 4.96 14.47 -13.99
C ILE A 24 4.90 14.29 -15.52
N GLN A 25 5.91 13.64 -16.12
CA GLN A 25 5.91 13.35 -17.55
C GLN A 25 4.72 12.45 -17.95
N ASN A 26 4.44 11.40 -17.19
CA ASN A 26 3.30 10.51 -17.43
C ASN A 26 1.96 11.27 -17.38
N PHE A 27 1.75 12.13 -16.37
CA PHE A 27 0.53 12.93 -16.29
C PHE A 27 0.42 13.99 -17.39
N LYS A 28 1.53 14.53 -17.90
CA LYS A 28 1.51 15.42 -19.08
C LYS A 28 1.06 14.67 -20.33
N ILE A 29 1.44 13.40 -20.50
CA ILE A 29 0.92 12.56 -21.60
C ILE A 29 -0.59 12.42 -21.49
N LEU A 30 -1.12 12.21 -20.27
CA LEU A 30 -2.56 12.15 -20.02
C LEU A 30 -3.28 13.47 -20.36
N GLN A 31 -2.74 14.62 -19.93
CA GLN A 31 -3.29 15.93 -20.27
C GLN A 31 -3.34 16.16 -21.79
N ILE A 32 -2.28 15.78 -22.50
CA ILE A 32 -2.23 15.87 -23.96
C ILE A 32 -3.32 14.98 -24.59
N ALA A 33 -3.52 13.76 -24.07
CA ALA A 33 -4.56 12.87 -24.54
C ALA A 33 -5.97 13.43 -24.30
N PHE A 34 -6.21 14.06 -23.14
CA PHE A 34 -7.47 14.73 -22.81
C PHE A 34 -7.75 15.88 -23.77
N LYS A 35 -6.76 16.75 -24.00
CA LYS A 35 -6.87 17.88 -24.93
C LYS A 35 -7.18 17.41 -26.35
N LYS A 36 -6.51 16.36 -26.84
CA LYS A 36 -6.78 15.77 -28.16
C LYS A 36 -8.17 15.17 -28.27
N ALA A 37 -8.70 14.62 -27.16
CA ALA A 37 -10.03 14.06 -27.10
C ALA A 37 -11.14 15.09 -26.80
N GLY A 38 -10.81 16.38 -26.67
CA GLY A 38 -11.77 17.44 -26.36
C GLY A 38 -12.31 17.38 -24.92
N VAL A 39 -11.58 16.77 -23.99
CA VAL A 39 -12.00 16.64 -22.58
C VAL A 39 -11.55 17.86 -21.79
N ASP A 40 -12.50 18.64 -21.29
CA ASP A 40 -12.27 19.90 -20.55
C ASP A 40 -11.94 19.70 -19.05
N LYS A 41 -11.61 18.47 -18.64
CA LYS A 41 -11.19 18.21 -17.26
C LYS A 41 -9.71 18.57 -17.07
N THR A 42 -9.45 19.55 -16.21
CA THR A 42 -8.11 19.84 -15.71
C THR A 42 -7.58 18.68 -14.85
N VAL A 43 -6.38 18.19 -15.19
CA VAL A 43 -5.65 17.18 -14.41
C VAL A 43 -4.75 17.89 -13.38
N PRO A 44 -5.01 17.78 -12.06
CA PRO A 44 -4.26 18.49 -11.03
C PRO A 44 -2.93 17.78 -10.71
N ILE A 45 -1.96 17.82 -11.64
CA ILE A 45 -0.70 17.05 -11.58
C ILE A 45 0.01 17.20 -10.24
N GLU A 46 0.25 18.44 -9.77
CA GLU A 46 0.99 18.71 -8.54
C GLU A 46 0.35 18.09 -7.28
N ARG A 47 -0.97 17.87 -7.31
CA ARG A 47 -1.70 17.21 -6.22
C ARG A 47 -1.66 15.69 -6.37
N LEU A 48 -1.76 15.19 -7.59
CA LEU A 48 -1.75 13.75 -7.88
C LEU A 48 -0.38 13.13 -7.64
N ILE A 49 0.71 13.77 -8.06
CA ILE A 49 2.07 13.24 -7.89
C ILE A 49 2.49 13.12 -6.42
N LYS A 50 1.85 13.87 -5.52
CA LYS A 50 2.07 13.78 -4.06
C LYS A 50 1.49 12.50 -3.45
N GLY A 51 0.71 11.72 -4.21
CA GLY A 51 0.16 10.44 -3.75
C GLY A 51 -0.89 10.56 -2.63
N ARG A 52 -1.42 11.76 -2.36
CA ARG A 52 -2.44 11.94 -1.31
C ARG A 52 -3.74 11.26 -1.72
N PHE A 53 -4.34 10.51 -0.78
CA PHE A 53 -5.56 9.75 -1.03
C PHE A 53 -6.71 10.62 -1.55
N GLN A 54 -7.01 11.74 -0.86
CA GLN A 54 -8.13 12.62 -1.22
C GLN A 54 -8.04 13.11 -2.68
N ASP A 55 -6.88 13.61 -3.08
CA ASP A 55 -6.65 14.16 -4.43
C ASP A 55 -6.77 13.08 -5.52
N ASN A 56 -6.19 11.90 -5.26
CA ASN A 56 -6.21 10.78 -6.20
C ASN A 56 -7.60 10.13 -6.29
N PHE A 57 -8.27 9.98 -5.15
CA PHE A 57 -9.61 9.40 -5.08
C PHE A 57 -10.66 10.30 -5.77
N GLU A 58 -10.61 11.62 -5.56
CA GLU A 58 -11.47 12.57 -6.27
C GLU A 58 -11.28 12.48 -7.79
N PHE A 59 -10.03 12.40 -8.25
CA PHE A 59 -9.73 12.25 -9.68
C PHE A 59 -10.22 10.91 -10.23
N LEU A 60 -10.00 9.81 -9.52
CA LEU A 60 -10.46 8.47 -9.93
C LEU A 60 -11.99 8.36 -9.95
N GLN A 61 -12.68 8.97 -8.99
CA GLN A 61 -14.14 9.01 -8.96
C GLN A 61 -14.69 9.71 -10.21
N TRP A 62 -14.14 10.87 -10.56
CA TRP A 62 -14.48 11.55 -11.81
C TRP A 62 -14.10 10.69 -13.02
N PHE A 63 -12.92 10.08 -13.04
CA PHE A 63 -12.44 9.28 -14.16
C PHE A 63 -13.30 8.04 -14.41
N LYS A 64 -13.82 7.39 -13.37
CA LYS A 64 -14.77 6.28 -13.50
C LYS A 64 -16.06 6.73 -14.16
N ARG A 65 -16.66 7.83 -13.71
CA ARG A 65 -17.86 8.41 -14.35
C ARG A 65 -17.59 8.78 -15.80
N PHE A 66 -16.44 9.38 -16.08
CA PHE A 66 -16.00 9.68 -17.43
C PHE A 66 -15.87 8.40 -18.26
N PHE A 67 -15.24 7.36 -17.73
CA PHE A 67 -15.07 6.07 -18.40
C PHE A 67 -16.42 5.44 -18.72
N ASP A 68 -17.33 5.34 -17.75
CA ASP A 68 -18.65 4.71 -17.93
C ASP A 68 -19.52 5.42 -18.96
N ALA A 69 -19.45 6.76 -19.00
CA ALA A 69 -20.18 7.55 -19.99
C ALA A 69 -19.59 7.44 -21.41
N ASN A 70 -18.36 6.93 -21.55
CA ASN A 70 -17.63 6.96 -22.81
C ASN A 70 -17.26 5.58 -23.35
N CYS A 71 -17.11 4.56 -22.51
CA CYS A 71 -16.74 3.22 -22.91
C CYS A 71 -17.96 2.33 -22.72
N ASN A 72 -18.57 1.89 -23.82
CA ASN A 72 -19.52 0.78 -23.78
C ASN A 72 -18.72 -0.52 -23.55
N ASP A 73 -19.33 -1.53 -22.92
CA ASP A 73 -18.72 -2.83 -22.53
C ASP A 73 -18.11 -3.66 -23.69
N SER A 74 -18.14 -3.15 -24.93
CA SER A 74 -17.78 -3.87 -26.16
C SER A 74 -16.36 -3.59 -26.68
N VAL A 75 -15.49 -2.92 -25.91
CA VAL A 75 -14.10 -2.74 -26.34
C VAL A 75 -13.26 -3.89 -25.81
N ASP A 76 -12.90 -4.83 -26.68
CA ASP A 76 -11.88 -5.86 -26.42
C ASP A 76 -10.50 -5.19 -26.29
N TYR A 77 -10.24 -4.59 -25.13
CA TYR A 77 -9.00 -3.89 -24.83
C TYR A 77 -8.06 -4.80 -24.05
N ASP A 78 -6.90 -5.10 -24.63
CA ASP A 78 -5.83 -5.84 -23.96
C ASP A 78 -4.77 -4.89 -23.36
N PRO A 79 -4.77 -4.65 -22.04
CA PRO A 79 -3.83 -3.75 -21.39
C PRO A 79 -2.40 -4.29 -21.34
N VAL A 80 -2.18 -5.61 -21.47
CA VAL A 80 -0.85 -6.22 -21.42
C VAL A 80 -0.14 -5.98 -22.75
N ASN A 81 -0.84 -6.28 -23.84
CA ASN A 81 -0.34 -6.05 -25.19
C ASN A 81 -0.15 -4.55 -25.46
N ALA A 82 -1.08 -3.69 -25.01
CA ALA A 82 -0.96 -2.23 -25.15
C ALA A 82 0.29 -1.64 -24.45
N ARG A 83 0.78 -2.30 -23.38
CA ARG A 83 2.01 -1.95 -22.67
C ARG A 83 3.28 -2.59 -23.25
N GLY A 84 3.18 -3.28 -24.39
CA GLY A 84 4.30 -4.01 -24.99
C GLY A 84 4.82 -5.15 -24.12
N GLY A 85 3.93 -5.82 -23.36
CA GLY A 85 4.29 -6.93 -22.48
C GLY A 85 5.01 -6.51 -21.19
N THR A 86 5.15 -5.20 -20.92
CA THR A 86 5.69 -4.76 -19.62
C THR A 86 4.66 -5.03 -18.52
N ALA A 87 5.06 -5.88 -17.58
CA ALA A 87 4.32 -6.08 -16.34
C ALA A 87 4.27 -4.73 -15.61
N SER A 88 3.06 -4.23 -15.37
CA SER A 88 2.85 -3.19 -14.39
C SER A 88 3.24 -3.79 -13.03
N ARG A 89 4.00 -3.06 -12.23
CA ARG A 89 4.20 -3.40 -10.81
C ARG A 89 2.86 -3.19 -10.09
N SER A 90 1.90 -4.06 -10.35
CA SER A 90 0.72 -4.21 -9.51
C SER A 90 1.20 -4.78 -8.18
N ALA A 91 0.73 -4.18 -7.10
CA ALA A 91 0.78 -4.78 -5.78
C ALA A 91 0.23 -6.21 -5.88
N ASN A 92 1.03 -7.15 -5.39
CA ASN A 92 0.77 -8.56 -5.12
C ASN A 92 -0.48 -9.18 -5.77
N THR A 93 -0.30 -9.76 -6.95
CA THR A 93 -0.97 -11.03 -7.29
C THR A 93 0.08 -12.12 -7.21
N GLY A 94 -0.02 -12.98 -6.19
CA GLY A 94 0.91 -14.07 -5.95
C GLY A 94 1.03 -14.97 -7.17
N ALA A 95 2.23 -15.03 -7.74
CA ALA A 95 2.67 -16.12 -8.59
C ALA A 95 4.14 -16.37 -8.27
N ALA A 96 4.38 -17.50 -7.58
CA ALA A 96 5.66 -17.90 -7.07
C ALA A 96 6.62 -18.36 -8.19
N THR A 97 7.90 -18.06 -7.99
CA THR A 97 9.06 -18.89 -8.34
C THR A 97 9.48 -18.94 -9.82
N LYS A 98 10.62 -18.31 -10.14
CA LYS A 98 11.92 -18.99 -10.24
C LYS A 98 13.06 -17.97 -10.33
N ARG A 99 13.86 -17.89 -9.26
CA ARG A 99 15.17 -17.25 -9.24
C ARG A 99 16.15 -18.13 -10.03
N THR A 100 16.83 -17.56 -11.02
CA THR A 100 18.05 -18.13 -11.59
C THR A 100 19.23 -17.24 -11.25
N THR A 101 20.18 -17.82 -10.52
CA THR A 101 21.47 -17.25 -10.13
C THR A 101 22.44 -17.17 -11.31
N ALA A 102 22.95 -15.98 -11.59
CA ALA A 102 24.19 -15.74 -12.32
C ALA A 102 24.67 -14.35 -11.88
N GLY A 103 25.91 -14.07 -11.50
CA GLY A 103 27.19 -14.72 -11.70
C GLY A 103 28.19 -13.58 -11.60
N VAL A 104 28.81 -13.42 -10.43
CA VAL A 104 29.78 -12.35 -10.15
C VAL A 104 31.01 -12.56 -11.04
N ARG A 105 31.34 -11.56 -11.86
CA ARG A 105 32.65 -11.46 -12.53
C ARG A 105 33.26 -10.10 -12.26
N THR A 106 34.35 -10.12 -11.51
CA THR A 106 35.24 -9.01 -11.21
C THR A 106 36.37 -8.97 -12.25
N THR A 107 36.55 -7.83 -12.89
CA THR A 107 37.74 -7.44 -13.66
C THR A 107 37.94 -5.95 -13.34
N GLY A 108 39.02 -5.44 -12.76
CA GLY A 108 40.43 -5.80 -12.91
C GLY A 108 41.10 -4.74 -13.78
N VAL A 109 41.45 -3.57 -13.24
CA VAL A 109 42.39 -2.62 -13.88
C VAL A 109 43.25 -1.95 -12.81
N LYS A 110 44.57 -2.15 -12.95
CA LYS A 110 45.65 -1.48 -12.21
C LYS A 110 46.03 -0.17 -12.91
N SER A 111 46.31 0.89 -12.16
CA SER A 111 47.43 1.83 -12.42
C SER A 111 47.55 2.90 -11.33
N LYS A 112 48.79 3.10 -10.85
CA LYS A 112 49.36 4.21 -10.05
C LYS A 112 50.68 4.59 -10.76
N PRO A 113 51.45 5.65 -10.37
CA PRO A 113 51.15 6.94 -9.71
C PRO A 113 51.92 8.14 -10.37
N ALA A 114 51.74 9.40 -9.92
CA ALA A 114 52.78 10.46 -9.88
C ALA A 114 52.26 11.79 -9.25
N GLU A 115 53.20 12.63 -8.79
CA GLU A 115 53.14 13.69 -7.76
C GLU A 115 52.90 15.16 -8.22
N LYS A 116 52.24 15.95 -7.34
CA LYS A 116 52.45 17.35 -6.78
C LYS A 116 53.23 18.45 -7.57
N PRO A 117 53.23 19.79 -7.19
CA PRO A 117 52.54 20.52 -6.10
C PRO A 117 51.94 21.95 -6.40
N ARG A 118 51.14 22.46 -5.43
CA ARG A 118 50.94 23.86 -4.92
C ARG A 118 50.38 25.01 -5.79
N THR A 119 49.35 25.67 -5.27
CA THR A 119 49.32 27.13 -4.97
C THR A 119 48.15 27.48 -4.03
N MET A 120 48.34 28.50 -3.19
CA MET A 120 47.47 28.89 -2.06
C MET A 120 46.57 30.10 -2.39
N ALA A 121 45.37 30.10 -1.77
CA ALA A 121 44.55 31.22 -1.28
C ALA A 121 43.72 32.09 -2.28
N PRO A 122 42.65 32.82 -1.83
CA PRO A 122 41.78 32.63 -0.65
C PRO A 122 40.25 32.72 -0.93
N ALA A 123 39.47 32.33 0.09
CA ALA A 123 38.15 32.84 0.49
C ALA A 123 37.01 33.00 -0.55
N GLY A 124 36.11 32.02 -0.56
CA GLY A 124 34.74 32.13 -1.07
C GLY A 124 33.78 31.30 -0.23
N ARG A 125 33.26 31.91 0.85
CA ARG A 125 32.27 31.31 1.75
C ARG A 125 30.94 31.15 1.00
N THR A 126 30.67 29.95 0.48
CA THR A 126 29.32 29.53 0.11
C THR A 126 28.93 28.37 0.99
N THR A 127 28.08 28.65 1.97
CA THR A 127 27.36 27.63 2.74
C THR A 127 26.44 26.88 1.78
N LYS A 128 26.96 25.80 1.18
CA LYS A 128 26.13 24.79 0.52
C LYS A 128 25.29 24.12 1.61
N ARG A 129 24.08 24.63 1.80
CA ARG A 129 23.00 23.96 2.52
C ARG A 129 22.86 22.58 1.87
N ALA A 130 23.21 21.53 2.61
CA ALA A 130 22.96 20.15 2.20
C ALA A 130 21.45 19.99 1.92
N PRO A 131 21.06 19.22 0.88
CA PRO A 131 19.66 19.06 0.56
C PRO A 131 19.00 18.21 1.66
N ALA A 132 18.09 18.81 2.42
CA ALA A 132 17.21 18.14 3.38
C ALA A 132 16.15 17.23 2.71
N SER A 133 16.41 16.78 1.47
CA SER A 133 15.45 16.09 0.62
C SER A 133 15.31 14.59 0.92
N ASN A 134 16.29 13.98 1.58
CA ASN A 134 16.23 12.54 1.91
C ASN A 134 15.24 12.23 3.05
N ASN A 135 15.13 13.10 4.07
CA ASN A 135 14.23 12.86 5.20
C ASN A 135 12.77 12.96 4.79
N SER A 136 12.42 13.84 3.86
CA SER A 136 11.05 13.99 3.33
C SER A 136 10.57 12.69 2.66
N ASN A 137 11.40 12.08 1.83
CA ASN A 137 11.04 10.87 1.11
C ASN A 137 10.88 9.68 2.06
N GLN A 138 11.77 9.54 3.05
CA GLN A 138 11.67 8.49 4.05
C GLN A 138 10.46 8.67 4.98
N VAL A 139 10.13 9.92 5.35
CA VAL A 139 8.90 10.22 6.11
C VAL A 139 7.65 9.84 5.31
N ASN A 140 7.63 10.11 4.01
CA ASN A 140 6.50 9.73 3.15
C ASN A 140 6.37 8.20 3.02
N GLU A 141 7.48 7.48 2.86
CA GLU A 141 7.48 6.02 2.78
C GLU A 141 7.04 5.38 4.11
N LEU A 142 7.52 5.89 5.24
CA LEU A 142 7.09 5.44 6.57
C LEU A 142 5.59 5.72 6.79
N ASN A 143 5.08 6.87 6.36
CA ASN A 143 3.64 7.18 6.45
C ASN A 143 2.78 6.24 5.58
N ALA A 144 3.28 5.83 4.41
CA ALA A 144 2.62 4.85 3.57
C ALA A 144 2.55 3.47 4.25
N GLN A 145 3.67 3.01 4.82
CA GLN A 145 3.72 1.75 5.58
C GLN A 145 2.79 1.77 6.80
N ILE A 146 2.76 2.88 7.55
CA ILE A 146 1.83 3.04 8.68
C ILE A 146 0.38 2.94 8.20
N THR A 147 0.05 3.52 7.05
CA THR A 147 -1.32 3.46 6.51
C THR A 147 -1.69 2.04 6.10
N GLU A 148 -0.78 1.33 5.42
CA GLU A 148 -0.97 -0.07 5.01
C GLU A 148 -1.10 -1.00 6.22
N LEU A 149 -0.25 -0.84 7.24
CA LEU A 149 -0.34 -1.59 8.48
C LEU A 149 -1.66 -1.32 9.20
N LYS A 150 -2.12 -0.05 9.25
CA LYS A 150 -3.42 0.29 9.84
C LYS A 150 -4.58 -0.41 9.14
N LEU A 151 -4.59 -0.42 7.81
CA LEU A 151 -5.62 -1.12 7.04
C LEU A 151 -5.55 -2.64 7.25
N THR A 152 -4.33 -3.18 7.38
CA THR A 152 -4.12 -4.61 7.67
C THR A 152 -4.64 -4.96 9.07
N VAL A 153 -4.31 -4.15 10.08
CA VAL A 153 -4.81 -4.32 11.45
C VAL A 153 -6.32 -4.21 11.48
N GLU A 154 -6.93 -3.23 10.82
CA GLU A 154 -8.40 -3.11 10.74
C GLU A 154 -9.05 -4.35 10.11
N GLY A 155 -8.42 -4.91 9.07
CA GLY A 155 -8.86 -6.17 8.47
C GLY A 155 -8.76 -7.35 9.44
N LEU A 156 -7.63 -7.48 10.13
CA LEU A 156 -7.40 -8.53 11.13
C LEU A 156 -8.32 -8.39 12.34
N GLU A 157 -8.65 -7.17 12.78
CA GLU A 157 -9.61 -6.92 13.86
C GLU A 157 -11.01 -7.38 13.46
N LYS A 158 -11.43 -7.10 12.23
CA LYS A 158 -12.71 -7.60 11.69
C LYS A 158 -12.75 -9.12 11.63
N GLU A 159 -11.65 -9.76 11.19
CA GLU A 159 -11.55 -11.21 11.17
C GLU A 159 -11.55 -11.81 12.58
N ARG A 160 -10.78 -11.24 13.51
CA ARG A 160 -10.77 -11.63 14.93
C ARG A 160 -12.17 -11.57 15.51
N ASP A 161 -12.88 -10.45 15.33
CA ASP A 161 -14.22 -10.26 15.87
C ASP A 161 -15.23 -11.21 15.23
N PHE A 162 -15.09 -11.48 13.93
CA PHE A 162 -15.92 -12.46 13.22
C PHE A 162 -15.77 -13.87 13.79
N TYR A 163 -14.53 -14.34 14.02
CA TYR A 163 -14.30 -15.66 14.60
C TYR A 163 -14.66 -15.73 16.08
N PHE A 164 -14.38 -14.67 16.84
CA PHE A 164 -14.74 -14.57 18.24
C PHE A 164 -16.26 -14.65 18.44
N ASN A 165 -17.04 -13.88 17.68
CA ASN A 165 -18.50 -13.91 17.77
C ASN A 165 -19.06 -15.31 17.44
N LYS A 166 -18.50 -16.00 16.44
CA LYS A 166 -18.91 -17.39 16.12
C LYS A 166 -18.63 -18.36 17.27
N LEU A 167 -17.45 -18.25 17.88
CA LEU A 167 -17.11 -19.06 19.05
C LEU A 167 -18.04 -18.73 20.22
N ARG A 168 -18.30 -17.45 20.48
CA ARG A 168 -19.24 -17.02 21.53
C ARG A 168 -20.65 -17.57 21.32
N ASP A 169 -21.16 -17.55 20.09
CA ASP A 169 -22.47 -18.13 19.77
C ASP A 169 -22.50 -19.66 20.05
N ILE A 170 -21.42 -20.37 19.69
CA ILE A 170 -21.27 -21.81 19.98
C ILE A 170 -21.23 -22.05 21.49
N GLU A 171 -20.49 -21.24 22.24
CA GLU A 171 -20.40 -21.35 23.70
C GLU A 171 -21.76 -21.18 24.38
N VAL A 172 -22.53 -20.16 23.97
CA VAL A 172 -23.90 -19.94 24.49
C VAL A 172 -24.77 -21.16 24.24
N LEU A 173 -24.71 -21.74 23.03
CA LEU A 173 -25.46 -22.95 22.70
C LEU A 173 -25.05 -24.13 23.57
N CYS A 174 -23.75 -24.33 23.78
CA CYS A 174 -23.22 -25.38 24.64
C CYS A 174 -23.66 -25.21 26.10
N GLN A 175 -23.61 -23.99 26.64
CA GLN A 175 -23.99 -23.68 28.03
C GLN A 175 -25.49 -23.88 28.28
N GLN A 176 -26.35 -23.55 27.32
CA GLN A 176 -27.81 -23.74 27.43
C GLN A 176 -28.22 -25.22 27.52
N ASP A 177 -27.43 -26.12 26.92
CA ASP A 177 -27.73 -27.56 26.85
C ASP A 177 -26.91 -28.41 27.85
N THR A 178 -26.20 -27.77 28.78
CA THR A 178 -25.44 -28.45 29.86
C THR A 178 -26.31 -29.28 30.80
N ALA A 179 -27.63 -29.07 30.78
CA ALA A 179 -28.59 -29.86 31.56
C ALA A 179 -28.62 -31.36 31.19
N HIS A 180 -28.11 -31.75 30.01
CA HIS A 180 -28.15 -33.13 29.50
C HIS A 180 -26.81 -33.88 29.57
N ASP A 181 -25.80 -33.32 30.25
CA ASP A 181 -24.50 -33.96 30.55
C ASP A 181 -23.88 -34.70 29.34
N SER A 182 -23.83 -34.01 28.19
CA SER A 182 -23.34 -34.57 26.93
C SER A 182 -21.80 -34.58 26.91
N PRO A 183 -21.14 -35.74 26.74
CA PRO A 183 -19.68 -35.81 26.70
C PRO A 183 -19.07 -35.06 25.51
N ILE A 184 -19.84 -34.85 24.44
CA ILE A 184 -19.41 -34.06 23.27
C ILE A 184 -19.35 -32.56 23.61
N ILE A 185 -20.30 -32.06 24.40
CA ILE A 185 -20.32 -30.65 24.84
C ILE A 185 -19.09 -30.36 25.72
N ALA A 186 -18.74 -31.28 26.61
CA ALA A 186 -17.54 -31.17 27.44
C ALA A 186 -16.25 -31.05 26.59
N GLN A 187 -16.11 -31.87 25.54
CA GLN A 187 -14.95 -31.80 24.63
C GLN A 187 -14.90 -30.49 23.83
N ILE A 188 -16.06 -29.96 23.41
CA ILE A 188 -16.12 -28.66 22.71
C ILE A 188 -15.67 -27.53 23.63
N LEU A 189 -16.15 -27.50 24.88
CA LEU A 189 -15.76 -26.49 25.86
C LEU A 189 -14.27 -26.59 26.22
N GLU A 190 -13.72 -27.80 26.34
CA GLU A 190 -12.28 -28.02 26.57
C GLU A 190 -11.42 -27.41 25.45
N ILE A 191 -11.83 -27.58 24.18
CA ILE A 191 -11.13 -26.95 23.03
C ILE A 191 -11.27 -25.43 23.09
N MET A 192 -12.45 -24.91 23.43
CA MET A 192 -12.71 -23.47 23.47
C MET A 192 -11.95 -22.73 24.58
N TYR A 193 -11.76 -23.39 25.73
CA TYR A 193 -11.05 -22.83 26.88
C TYR A 193 -9.57 -23.21 26.94
N ALA A 194 -9.07 -23.97 25.96
CA ALA A 194 -7.65 -24.26 25.87
C ALA A 194 -6.84 -22.96 25.65
N THR A 195 -5.84 -22.73 26.48
CA THR A 195 -4.90 -21.60 26.34
C THR A 195 -3.55 -22.08 25.78
N GLU A 196 -2.93 -21.28 24.92
CA GLU A 196 -1.57 -21.54 24.42
C GLU A 196 -0.53 -20.95 25.39
N ASP A 197 0.67 -21.56 25.48
CA ASP A 197 1.72 -21.16 26.42
C ASP A 197 2.18 -19.71 26.15
N GLY A 198 1.84 -18.79 27.06
CA GLY A 198 2.07 -17.35 26.93
C GLY A 198 0.82 -16.48 26.69
N PHE A 199 -0.37 -17.09 26.52
CA PHE A 199 -1.67 -16.41 26.55
C PHE A 199 -2.44 -16.83 27.80
N ALA A 200 -2.51 -15.95 28.81
CA ALA A 200 -3.40 -16.16 29.93
C ALA A 200 -4.85 -15.88 29.48
N ALA A 201 -5.79 -16.74 29.88
CA ALA A 201 -7.20 -16.39 29.82
C ALA A 201 -7.39 -15.06 30.58
N PRO A 202 -8.14 -14.08 30.05
CA PRO A 202 -8.46 -12.87 30.79
C PRO A 202 -9.03 -13.29 32.13
N GLU A 203 -8.37 -12.92 33.22
CA GLU A 203 -8.95 -13.07 34.56
C GLU A 203 -10.26 -12.30 34.52
N ASP A 204 -11.38 -12.96 34.87
CA ASP A 204 -12.69 -12.34 34.90
C ASP A 204 -12.57 -10.97 35.59
N GLU A 205 -12.78 -9.89 34.81
CA GLU A 205 -13.07 -8.58 35.40
C GLU A 205 -14.40 -8.74 36.12
N VAL A 206 -14.33 -9.23 37.36
CA VAL A 206 -15.36 -9.00 38.35
C VAL A 206 -15.57 -7.50 38.35
N GLU A 207 -16.74 -7.08 37.86
CA GLU A 207 -17.29 -5.75 38.11
C GLU A 207 -17.17 -5.50 39.62
N ALA A 208 -16.11 -4.80 40.02
CA ALA A 208 -16.03 -4.18 41.32
C ALA A 208 -17.11 -3.09 41.27
N GLY A 209 -18.32 -3.47 41.70
CA GLY A 209 -19.42 -2.56 41.92
C GLY A 209 -18.89 -1.36 42.68
N GLY A 210 -19.07 -0.18 42.09
CA GLY A 210 -18.75 1.06 42.75
C GLY A 210 -19.52 1.14 44.06
N GLU A 211 -18.82 0.99 45.18
CA GLU A 211 -19.32 1.42 46.47
C GLU A 211 -19.43 2.96 46.41
N GLU A 212 -20.66 3.46 46.27
CA GLU A 212 -20.98 4.84 46.63
C GLU A 212 -20.62 5.04 48.10
N ILE A 213 -19.60 5.86 48.34
CA ILE A 213 -19.26 6.37 49.65
C ILE A 213 -20.36 7.36 50.02
N GLU A 214 -21.36 6.92 50.79
CA GLU A 214 -22.27 7.83 51.49
C GLU A 214 -21.49 8.56 52.60
N GLU A 215 -21.29 9.84 52.37
CA GLU A 215 -20.76 10.80 53.33
C GLU A 215 -21.84 11.10 54.40
N TYR A 216 -21.53 10.84 55.67
CA TYR A 216 -22.26 11.36 56.85
C TYR A 216 -21.31 12.11 57.76
#